data_AF-A0A671M9V3-F1
#
_entry.id   AF-A0A671M9V3-F1
#
_cell.length_a   1.000
_cell.length_b   1.000
_cell.length_c   1.000
_cell.angle_alpha   90.00
_cell.angle_beta   90.00
_cell.angle_gamma   90.00
#
_symmetry.space_group_name_H-M   'P 1'
#
loop_
_entity.id
_entity.type
_entity.pdbx_description
1 polymer ?
#
loop_
_entity_poly.entity_id
_entity_poly.type
_entity_poly.pdbx_seq_one_letter_code
_entity_poly.pdbx_strand_id
1 'polypeptide(L)'
;MAKHHPNLIFCRKQAGVAIGRQCEKCDGRCVICDSYVRPCTLVRICDECNYGSYQGRCVICGGPGVSDAYYCKKCTIQEKDRDGCPKIVNLGSSKTDLFYERKNMASRRGEETEGFNYFFCFARVFKFVIRLYIIKGVPS
;
A
#
# COMPACT_ATOMS: atom_id res chain seq x y z
N MET A 1 -4.34 3.24 -23.62
CA MET A 1 -4.85 2.60 -22.40
C MET A 1 -4.42 3.37 -21.17
N ALA A 2 -5.31 3.49 -20.18
CA ALA A 2 -4.93 3.80 -18.80
C ALA A 2 -3.91 2.76 -18.33
N LYS A 3 -2.79 3.18 -17.72
CA LYS A 3 -1.78 2.25 -17.18
C LYS A 3 -2.18 1.64 -15.84
N HIS A 4 -3.35 2.01 -15.31
CA HIS A 4 -3.92 1.40 -14.12
C HIS A 4 -4.08 -0.11 -14.32
N HIS A 5 -3.87 -0.87 -13.26
CA HIS A 5 -4.10 -2.31 -13.26
C HIS A 5 -5.52 -2.58 -13.79
N PRO A 6 -5.72 -3.53 -14.71
CA PRO A 6 -7.01 -3.75 -15.38
C PRO A 6 -8.14 -4.13 -14.42
N ASN A 7 -7.79 -4.52 -13.19
CA ASN A 7 -8.73 -4.88 -12.14
C ASN A 7 -9.32 -3.67 -11.40
N LEU A 8 -8.86 -2.43 -11.62
CA LEU A 8 -9.44 -1.26 -10.95
C LEU A 8 -10.79 -0.87 -11.59
N ILE A 9 -11.82 -0.82 -10.75
CA ILE A 9 -13.19 -0.49 -11.17
C ILE A 9 -13.50 0.94 -10.72
N PHE A 10 -13.91 1.75 -11.70
CA PHE A 10 -14.35 3.12 -11.47
C PHE A 10 -15.83 3.15 -11.07
N CYS A 11 -16.20 4.15 -10.26
CA CYS A 11 -17.58 4.35 -9.80
C CYS A 11 -18.55 4.69 -10.94
N ARG A 12 -18.17 5.62 -11.85
CA ARG A 12 -18.97 6.07 -13.01
C ARG A 12 -20.39 6.58 -12.69
N LYS A 13 -20.66 6.94 -11.44
CA LYS A 13 -21.91 7.63 -11.05
C LYS A 13 -21.90 9.08 -11.54
N GLN A 14 -23.08 9.70 -11.56
CA GLN A 14 -23.22 11.13 -11.89
C GLN A 14 -22.31 11.97 -10.99
N ALA A 15 -21.49 12.82 -11.61
CA ALA A 15 -20.58 13.70 -10.89
C ALA A 15 -21.38 14.79 -10.16
N GLY A 16 -21.07 14.99 -8.87
CA GLY A 16 -21.65 16.03 -8.04
C GLY A 16 -20.78 17.30 -8.03
N VAL A 17 -21.00 18.13 -7.03
CA VAL A 17 -20.26 19.41 -6.86
C VAL A 17 -18.90 19.19 -6.18
N ALA A 18 -18.74 18.07 -5.47
CA ALA A 18 -17.55 17.75 -4.70
C ALA A 18 -16.28 17.70 -5.54
N ILE A 19 -15.23 18.39 -5.07
CA ILE A 19 -13.91 18.38 -5.69
C ILE A 19 -13.15 17.13 -5.24
N GLY A 20 -12.51 16.44 -6.19
CA GLY A 20 -11.67 15.30 -5.87
C GLY A 20 -10.30 15.70 -5.34
N ARG A 21 -9.79 14.91 -4.39
CA ARG A 21 -8.48 15.10 -3.76
C ARG A 21 -7.50 13.99 -4.14
N GLN A 22 -6.20 14.25 -4.07
CA GLN A 22 -5.12 13.27 -4.21
C GLN A 22 -4.24 13.24 -2.95
N CYS A 23 -3.68 12.05 -2.67
CA CYS A 23 -2.72 11.84 -1.58
C CYS A 23 -1.32 12.25 -2.05
N GLU A 24 -0.41 12.59 -1.14
CA GLU A 24 0.98 13.02 -1.44
C GLU A 24 1.72 12.12 -2.45
N LYS A 25 1.48 10.81 -2.36
CA LYS A 25 2.07 9.82 -3.27
C LYS A 25 1.53 9.93 -4.69
N CYS A 26 0.28 10.35 -4.83
CA CYS A 26 -0.48 10.43 -6.06
C CYS A 26 -0.59 11.83 -6.65
N ASP A 27 0.01 12.84 -6.02
CA ASP A 27 -0.13 14.23 -6.41
C ASP A 27 0.32 14.50 -7.85
N GLY A 28 -0.44 15.35 -8.54
CA GLY A 28 -0.14 15.78 -9.90
C GLY A 28 -0.39 14.72 -10.97
N ARG A 29 -0.86 13.53 -10.61
CA ARG A 29 -1.23 12.50 -11.58
C ARG A 29 -2.61 12.75 -12.15
N CYS A 30 -2.76 12.53 -13.44
CA CYS A 30 -4.08 12.44 -14.02
C CYS A 30 -4.82 11.18 -13.53
N VAL A 31 -6.09 11.32 -13.14
CA VAL A 31 -6.93 10.24 -12.57
C VAL A 31 -7.19 9.08 -13.55
N ILE A 32 -7.03 9.30 -14.86
CA ILE A 32 -7.34 8.31 -15.89
C ILE A 32 -6.09 7.69 -16.49
N CYS A 33 -5.09 8.51 -16.82
CA CYS A 33 -3.92 8.05 -17.57
C CYS A 33 -2.64 7.98 -16.73
N ASP A 34 -2.68 8.31 -15.43
CA ASP A 34 -1.53 8.39 -14.52
C ASP A 34 -0.40 9.33 -14.95
N SER A 35 -0.58 10.11 -16.03
CA SER A 35 0.46 11.02 -16.51
C SER A 35 0.50 12.31 -15.70
N TYR A 36 1.70 12.82 -15.43
CA TYR A 36 1.93 14.09 -14.72
C TYR A 36 1.84 15.35 -15.61
N VAL A 37 1.38 15.21 -16.86
CA VAL A 37 1.51 16.27 -17.87
C VAL A 37 0.24 17.10 -17.98
N ARG A 38 0.39 18.43 -17.88
CA ARG A 38 -0.60 19.48 -18.19
C ARG A 38 -2.00 19.21 -17.61
N PRO A 39 -2.21 19.47 -16.30
CA PRO A 39 -3.55 19.51 -15.72
C PRO A 39 -4.37 20.64 -16.35
N CYS A 40 -5.63 20.37 -16.71
CA CYS A 40 -6.51 21.36 -17.33
C CYS A 40 -7.83 21.53 -16.59
N THR A 41 -8.51 20.43 -16.28
CA THR A 41 -9.84 20.48 -15.64
C THR A 41 -9.82 19.83 -14.27
N LEU A 42 -10.56 20.43 -13.34
CA LEU A 42 -10.74 19.91 -11.98
C LEU A 42 -11.64 18.68 -12.00
N VAL A 43 -11.30 17.69 -11.18
CA VAL A 43 -12.06 16.44 -11.07
C VAL A 43 -13.24 16.62 -10.11
N ARG A 44 -14.41 16.13 -10.53
CA ARG A 44 -15.63 16.12 -9.73
C ARG A 44 -16.00 14.70 -9.31
N ILE A 45 -16.45 14.55 -8.07
CA ILE A 45 -16.83 13.26 -7.46
C ILE A 45 -18.34 13.23 -7.23
N CYS A 46 -18.96 12.03 -7.29
CA CYS A 46 -20.35 11.85 -6.89
C CYS A 46 -20.54 12.03 -5.37
N ASP A 47 -21.74 12.39 -4.97
CA ASP A 47 -22.03 12.70 -3.55
C ASP A 47 -21.88 11.47 -2.64
N GLU A 48 -22.15 10.27 -3.16
CA GLU A 48 -21.94 9.03 -2.42
C GLU A 48 -20.47 8.77 -2.06
N CYS A 49 -19.56 9.02 -3.01
CA CYS A 49 -18.13 8.81 -2.79
C CYS A 49 -17.49 9.91 -1.91
N ASN A 50 -18.22 10.99 -1.64
CA ASN A 50 -17.82 12.07 -0.76
C ASN A 50 -18.64 12.10 0.55
N TYR A 51 -19.30 10.99 0.91
CA TYR A 51 -20.11 10.95 2.12
C TYR A 51 -19.30 10.54 3.37
N GLY A 52 -19.47 11.29 4.46
CA GLY A 52 -18.93 10.99 5.80
C GLY A 52 -17.42 10.74 5.80
N SER A 53 -17.01 9.54 6.26
CA SER A 53 -15.60 9.16 6.40
C SER A 53 -14.82 9.11 5.08
N TYR A 54 -15.49 9.11 3.92
CA TYR A 54 -14.86 9.14 2.59
C TYR A 54 -14.50 10.55 2.10
N GLN A 55 -14.92 11.58 2.85
CA GLN A 55 -14.57 12.97 2.55
C GLN A 55 -13.06 13.18 2.53
N GLY A 56 -12.61 13.99 1.58
CA GLY A 56 -11.21 14.34 1.46
C GLY A 56 -10.27 13.17 1.16
N ARG A 57 -10.78 11.99 0.80
CA ARG A 57 -9.93 10.84 0.46
C ARG A 57 -9.45 10.90 -0.98
N CYS A 58 -8.23 10.43 -1.20
CA CYS A 58 -7.62 10.34 -2.51
C CYS A 58 -8.47 9.53 -3.51
N VAL A 59 -8.63 10.03 -4.73
CA VAL A 59 -9.42 9.39 -5.80
C VAL A 59 -8.83 8.04 -6.25
N ILE A 60 -7.49 7.91 -6.19
CA ILE A 60 -6.76 6.73 -6.68
C ILE A 60 -6.44 5.76 -5.54
N CYS A 61 -5.90 6.29 -4.44
CA CYS A 61 -5.28 5.49 -3.39
C CYS A 61 -6.23 5.18 -2.22
N GLY A 62 -7.28 5.99 -2.04
CA GLY A 62 -8.19 5.91 -0.88
C GLY A 62 -7.61 6.43 0.45
N GLY A 63 -6.35 6.89 0.47
CA GLY A 63 -5.71 7.51 1.62
C GLY A 63 -6.13 8.96 1.86
N PRO A 64 -5.55 9.65 2.87
CA PRO A 64 -5.83 11.07 3.13
C PRO A 64 -5.40 11.91 1.93
N GLY A 65 -6.30 12.77 1.44
CA GLY A 65 -6.04 13.67 0.33
C GLY A 65 -5.56 15.03 0.82
N VAL A 66 -4.54 15.55 0.16
CA VAL A 66 -3.90 16.85 0.46
C VAL A 66 -4.13 17.81 -0.70
N SER A 67 -3.84 17.38 -1.93
CA SER A 67 -3.96 18.20 -3.13
C SER A 67 -5.28 17.96 -3.88
N ASP A 68 -5.65 18.86 -4.78
CA ASP A 68 -6.80 18.69 -5.66
C ASP A 68 -6.45 17.85 -6.90
N ALA A 69 -7.40 17.03 -7.34
CA ALA A 69 -7.23 16.14 -8.47
C ALA A 69 -7.59 16.84 -9.80
N TYR A 70 -6.79 16.57 -10.83
CA TYR A 70 -6.97 17.14 -12.17
C TYR A 70 -7.01 16.09 -13.27
N TYR A 71 -7.72 16.40 -14.35
CA TYR A 71 -7.62 15.68 -15.61
C TYR A 71 -6.57 16.32 -16.53
N CYS A 72 -5.92 15.46 -17.30
CA CYS A 72 -4.95 15.85 -18.31
C CYS A 72 -5.62 16.47 -19.54
N LYS A 73 -4.95 17.40 -20.23
CA LYS A 73 -5.47 17.99 -21.49
C LYS A 73 -5.84 16.93 -22.55
N LYS A 74 -5.06 15.86 -22.64
CA LYS A 74 -5.34 14.75 -23.58
C LYS A 74 -6.64 14.02 -23.23
N CYS A 75 -6.93 13.91 -21.93
CA CYS A 75 -8.08 13.21 -21.39
C CYS A 75 -9.35 14.01 -21.65
N THR A 76 -9.27 15.33 -21.51
CA THR A 76 -10.38 16.25 -21.79
C THR A 76 -10.68 16.35 -23.29
N ILE A 77 -9.65 16.34 -24.15
CA ILE A 77 -9.86 16.29 -25.61
C ILE A 77 -10.51 14.97 -26.04
N GLN A 78 -10.22 13.88 -25.33
CA GLN A 78 -10.85 12.58 -25.53
C GLN A 78 -12.22 12.45 -24.84
N GLU A 79 -12.75 13.54 -24.27
CA GLU A 79 -14.04 13.62 -23.58
C GLU A 79 -14.22 12.64 -22.40
N LYS A 80 -13.10 12.13 -21.85
CA LYS A 80 -13.12 11.17 -20.74
C LYS A 80 -13.50 11.79 -19.40
N ASP A 81 -13.49 13.11 -19.33
CA ASP A 81 -13.98 13.89 -18.19
C ASP A 81 -15.50 13.83 -18.04
N ARG A 82 -16.24 13.37 -19.07
CA ARG A 82 -17.71 13.23 -19.07
C ARG A 82 -18.20 11.83 -18.68
N ASP A 83 -17.30 10.88 -18.46
CA ASP A 83 -17.63 9.48 -18.11
C ASP A 83 -18.23 9.32 -16.68
N GLY A 84 -18.27 10.39 -15.88
CA GLY A 84 -18.81 10.42 -14.53
C GLY A 84 -17.74 10.41 -13.44
N CYS A 85 -18.07 9.92 -12.25
CA CYS A 85 -17.17 9.96 -11.10
C CYS A 85 -15.97 8.99 -11.27
N PRO A 86 -14.73 9.50 -11.26
CA PRO A 86 -13.53 8.69 -11.49
C PRO A 86 -12.96 8.06 -10.21
N LYS A 87 -13.74 7.98 -9.13
CA LYS A 87 -13.32 7.34 -7.87
C LYS A 87 -13.20 5.83 -8.06
N ILE A 88 -12.04 5.29 -7.65
CA ILE A 88 -11.82 3.85 -7.61
C ILE A 88 -12.45 3.29 -6.35
N VAL A 89 -13.37 2.33 -6.51
CA VAL A 89 -14.12 1.73 -5.40
C VAL A 89 -13.35 0.56 -4.77
N ASN A 90 -12.57 -0.16 -5.58
CA ASN A 90 -11.85 -1.34 -5.13
C ASN A 90 -10.39 -1.06 -4.77
N LEU A 91 -9.96 -1.60 -3.64
CA LEU A 91 -8.54 -1.67 -3.28
C LEU A 91 -7.95 -2.85 -4.08
N GLY A 92 -7.31 -2.56 -5.21
CA GLY A 92 -6.81 -3.58 -6.14
C GLY A 92 -5.92 -4.65 -5.51
N SER A 93 -5.92 -5.85 -6.11
CA SER A 93 -5.21 -7.06 -5.65
C SER A 93 -3.73 -6.83 -5.37
N SER A 94 -3.06 -5.98 -6.15
CA SER A 94 -1.63 -5.71 -6.00
C SER A 94 -1.26 -5.16 -4.61
N LYS A 95 -2.15 -4.40 -3.95
CA LYS A 95 -1.90 -3.91 -2.58
C LYS A 95 -2.15 -4.99 -1.52
N THR A 96 -3.13 -5.87 -1.74
CA THR A 96 -3.40 -6.97 -0.82
C THR A 96 -2.29 -8.01 -0.87
N ASP A 97 -1.79 -8.33 -2.07
CA ASP A 97 -0.74 -9.33 -2.26
C ASP A 97 0.56 -8.88 -1.57
N LEU A 98 0.97 -7.62 -1.75
CA LEU A 98 2.13 -7.02 -1.05
C LEU A 98 1.98 -7.03 0.47
N PHE A 99 0.77 -6.90 1.00
CA PHE A 99 0.53 -6.97 2.44
C PHE A 99 0.74 -8.40 2.97
N TYR A 100 0.22 -9.41 2.26
CA TYR A 100 0.40 -10.81 2.63
C TYR A 100 1.85 -11.29 2.45
N GLU A 101 2.52 -10.89 1.38
CA GLU A 101 3.94 -11.20 1.16
C GLU A 101 4.84 -10.63 2.27
N ARG A 102 4.60 -9.38 2.68
CA ARG A 102 5.37 -8.74 3.77
C ARG A 102 5.13 -9.42 5.11
N LYS A 103 3.91 -9.91 5.37
CA LYS A 103 3.58 -10.68 6.58
C LYS A 103 4.27 -12.05 6.57
N ASN A 104 4.30 -12.74 5.42
CA ASN A 104 4.99 -14.03 5.27
C ASN A 104 6.52 -13.92 5.42
N MET A 105 7.14 -12.81 5.01
CA MET A 105 8.57 -12.57 5.25
C MET A 105 8.88 -12.28 6.73
N ALA A 106 7.95 -11.65 7.45
CA ALA A 106 8.10 -11.40 8.90
C ALA A 106 7.98 -12.69 9.71
N SER A 107 7.08 -13.61 9.34
CA SER A 107 6.96 -14.92 9.99
C SER A 107 8.18 -15.81 9.74
N ARG A 108 8.78 -15.77 8.54
CA ARG A 108 9.99 -16.56 8.22
C ARG A 108 11.26 -16.10 8.95
N ARG A 109 11.39 -14.81 9.30
CA ARG A 109 12.52 -14.33 10.12
C ARG A 109 12.45 -14.74 11.59
N GLY A 110 11.30 -15.23 12.06
CA GLY A 110 11.17 -15.81 13.40
C GLY A 110 11.78 -17.21 13.53
N GLU A 111 11.80 -17.99 12.44
CA GLU A 111 12.33 -19.37 12.47
C GLU A 111 13.87 -19.42 12.43
N GLU A 112 14.55 -18.46 11.80
CA GLU A 112 16.03 -18.44 11.77
C GLU A 112 16.66 -18.06 13.13
N THR A 113 15.92 -17.36 14.00
CA THR A 113 16.41 -16.97 15.34
C THR A 113 16.29 -18.08 16.39
N GLU A 114 15.46 -19.10 16.18
CA GLU A 114 15.34 -20.21 17.12
C GLU A 114 16.43 -21.28 16.93
N GLY A 115 16.94 -21.44 15.70
CA GLY A 115 18.06 -22.35 15.41
C GLY A 115 19.41 -21.88 15.99
N PHE A 116 19.66 -20.57 16.03
CA PHE A 116 20.90 -20.02 16.57
C PHE A 116 20.93 -20.00 18.11
N ASN A 117 19.78 -19.81 18.76
CA ASN A 117 19.70 -19.83 20.22
C ASN A 117 19.87 -21.24 20.81
N TYR A 118 19.42 -22.30 20.10
CA TYR A 118 19.68 -23.67 20.55
C TYR A 118 21.18 -24.02 20.49
N PHE A 119 21.90 -23.61 19.44
CA PHE A 119 23.34 -23.87 19.33
C PHE A 119 24.16 -23.07 20.36
N PHE A 120 23.80 -21.80 20.62
CA PHE A 120 24.46 -20.99 21.64
C PHE A 120 24.13 -21.44 23.08
N CYS A 121 22.91 -21.93 23.33
CA CYS A 121 22.52 -22.51 24.62
C CYS A 121 23.29 -23.81 24.88
N PHE A 122 23.38 -24.71 23.90
CA PHE A 122 24.12 -25.97 24.05
C PHE A 122 25.62 -25.75 24.26
N ALA A 123 26.25 -24.83 23.52
CA ALA A 123 27.66 -24.50 23.68
C ALA A 123 28.01 -23.93 25.07
N ARG A 124 27.06 -23.24 25.70
CA ARG A 124 27.23 -22.63 27.04
C ARG A 124 27.08 -23.65 28.16
N VAL A 125 26.18 -24.64 28.02
CA VAL A 125 26.06 -25.78 28.95
C VAL A 125 27.24 -26.73 28.82
N PHE A 126 27.72 -27.03 27.61
CA PHE A 126 28.85 -27.95 27.40
C PHE A 126 30.17 -27.43 27.98
N LYS A 127 30.44 -26.11 27.88
CA LYS A 127 31.58 -25.47 28.55
C LYS A 127 31.50 -25.52 30.07
N PHE A 128 30.29 -25.54 30.64
CA PHE A 128 30.08 -25.61 32.08
C PHE A 128 30.31 -27.04 32.62
N VAL A 129 29.88 -28.07 31.88
CA VAL A 129 30.09 -29.48 32.25
C VAL A 129 31.56 -29.89 32.13
N ILE A 130 32.26 -29.48 31.06
CA ILE A 130 33.72 -29.75 30.91
C ILE A 130 34.52 -29.09 32.04
N ARG A 131 34.14 -27.87 32.45
CA ARG A 131 34.82 -27.15 33.54
C ARG A 131 34.55 -27.77 34.91
N LEU A 132 33.40 -28.41 35.12
CA LEU A 132 33.12 -29.20 36.33
C LEU A 132 33.88 -30.54 36.34
N TYR A 133 34.07 -31.18 35.18
CA TYR A 133 34.78 -32.46 35.08
C TYR A 133 36.31 -32.35 35.22
N ILE A 134 36.91 -31.18 34.97
CA ILE A 134 38.36 -30.94 35.16
C ILE A 134 38.71 -30.57 36.62
N ILE A 135 37.76 -30.07 37.42
CA ILE A 135 38.00 -29.63 38.81
C ILE A 135 37.78 -30.77 39.82
N LYS A 136 36.94 -31.77 39.49
CA LYS A 136 36.85 -33.00 40.29
C LYS A 136 37.95 -33.98 39.88
N GLY A 137 39.15 -33.66 40.38
CA GLY A 137 40.29 -34.56 40.41
C GLY A 137 39.87 -35.94 40.94
N VAL A 138 40.29 -36.93 40.16
CA VAL A 138 40.49 -38.32 40.53
C VAL A 138 41.03 -38.42 41.96
N PRO A 139 40.34 -39.09 42.91
CA PRO A 139 41.00 -39.68 44.05
C PRO A 139 41.42 -41.11 43.70
N SER A 140 42.74 -41.32 43.74
CA SER A 140 43.50 -42.58 43.90
C SER A 140 43.18 -43.75 42.96
#